data_AF-Q0RU55-F1
#
_entry.id   AF-Q0RU55-F1
#
_cell.length_a   1.000
_cell.length_b   1.000
_cell.length_c   1.000
_cell.angle_alpha   90.00
_cell.angle_beta   90.00
_cell.angle_gamma   90.00
#
_symmetry.space_group_name_H-M   'P 1'
#
loop_
_entity.id
_entity.type
_entity.pdbx_description
1 polymer ?
#
loop_
_entity_poly.entity_id
_entity_poly.type
_entity_poly.pdbx_seq_one_letter_code
_entity_poly.pdbx_strand_id
1 'polypeptide(L)' 'MVQIPYELEQTEDGTWAAHASFPSGGAHGLGDTPEDAVADLYEAVSLVIEEFGVPPVLTIVQDVA' A
#
# COMPACT_ATOMS: atom_id res chain seq x y z
N MET A 1 -4.66 5.71 -14.87
CA MET A 1 -4.75 5.86 -13.41
C MET A 1 -4.86 4.47 -12.82
N VAL A 2 -3.88 4.06 -12.03
CA VAL A 2 -3.81 2.76 -11.35
C VAL A 2 -4.31 3.01 -9.93
N GLN A 3 -5.23 2.18 -9.43
CA GLN A 3 -5.68 2.23 -8.02
C GLN A 3 -5.29 0.91 -7.36
N ILE A 4 -4.57 0.98 -6.26
CA ILE A 4 -4.12 -0.19 -5.50
C ILE A 4 -4.77 -0.09 -4.11
N PRO A 5 -5.62 -1.06 -3.72
CA PRO A 5 -6.15 -1.10 -2.37
C PRO A 5 -5.01 -1.33 -1.37
N TYR A 6 -5.11 -0.69 -0.22
CA TYR A 6 -4.17 -0.86 0.87
C TYR A 6 -4.90 -0.88 2.21
N GLU A 7 -4.29 -1.58 3.16
CA GLU A 7 -4.67 -1.60 4.56
C GLU A 7 -3.83 -0.56 5.30
N LEU A 8 -4.44 0.09 6.28
CA LEU A 8 -3.78 1.09 7.12
C LEU A 8 -4.11 0.80 8.58
N GLU A 9 -3.08 0.56 9.38
CA GLU A 9 -3.21 0.18 10.79
C GLU A 9 -2.29 1.04 11.66
N GLN A 10 -2.77 1.39 12.86
CA GLN A 10 -1.92 1.94 13.91
C GLN A 10 -1.34 0.79 14.74
N THR A 11 -0.02 0.78 14.88
CA THR A 11 0.73 -0.21 15.65
C THR A 11 0.59 0.01 17.15
N GLU A 12 1.01 -0.98 17.95
CA GLU A 12 1.03 -0.89 19.42
C GLU A 12 1.92 0.24 19.95
N ASP A 13 2.96 0.61 19.19
CA ASP A 13 3.89 1.69 19.52
C ASP A 13 3.36 3.08 19.13
N GLY A 14 2.16 3.15 18.54
CA GLY A 14 1.50 4.38 18.11
C GLY A 14 1.93 4.89 16.73
N THR A 15 2.86 4.21 16.07
CA THR A 15 3.23 4.46 14.66
C THR A 15 2.18 3.88 13.71
N TRP A 16 2.25 4.23 12.44
CA TRP A 16 1.33 3.79 11.41
C TRP A 16 2.03 2.90 10.39
N ALA A 17 1.34 1.84 9.98
CA ALA A 17 1.77 0.91 8.95
C ALA A 17 0.73 0.83 7.84
N ALA A 18 1.16 1.09 6.61
CA ALA A 18 0.35 0.95 5.41
C ALA A 18 0.84 -0.26 4.60
N HIS A 19 -0.07 -1.11 4.13
CA HIS A 19 0.27 -2.33 3.41
C HIS A 19 -0.55 -2.46 2.13
N ALA A 20 0.13 -2.68 1.00
CA ALA A 20 -0.51 -3.01 -0.26
C ALA A 20 -0.02 -4.38 -0.74
N SER A 21 -0.97 -5.24 -1.11
CA SER A 21 -0.71 -6.55 -1.70
C SER A 21 -1.13 -6.58 -3.18
N PHE A 22 -0.32 -7.20 -4.03
CA PHE A 22 -0.59 -7.37 -5.46
C PHE A 22 0.00 -8.71 -5.97
N PRO A 23 -0.40 -9.21 -7.15
CA PRO A 23 0.02 -10.55 -7.59
C PRO A 23 1.54 -10.76 -7.68
N SER A 24 2.31 -9.69 -7.93
CA SER A 24 3.77 -9.71 -8.01
C SER A 24 4.49 -9.52 -6.68
N GLY A 25 3.77 -9.30 -5.57
CA GLY A 25 4.37 -9.07 -4.25
C GLY A 25 3.56 -8.12 -3.36
N GLY A 26 4.24 -7.37 -2.52
CA GLY A 26 3.62 -6.35 -1.69
C GLY A 26 4.55 -5.19 -1.44
N ALA A 27 3.98 -4.08 -1.02
CA ALA A 27 4.70 -2.89 -0.58
C ALA A 27 4.22 -2.52 0.82
N HIS A 28 5.13 -1.96 1.61
CA HIS A 28 4.88 -1.52 2.97
C HIS A 28 5.36 -0.10 3.12
N GLY A 29 4.57 0.72 3.81
CA GLY A 29 4.95 2.04 4.25
C GLY A 29 4.84 2.16 5.76
N LEU A 30 5.73 2.94 6.37
CA LEU A 30 5.74 3.22 7.80
C LEU A 30 5.82 4.72 8.05
N GLY A 31 5.18 5.19 9.13
CA GLY A 31 5.24 6.60 9.49
C GLY A 31 4.79 6.89 10.92
N ASP A 32 5.14 8.07 11.41
CA ASP A 32 4.65 8.56 12.71
C ASP A 32 3.17 9.01 12.62
N THR A 33 2.70 9.31 11.42
CA THR A 33 1.31 9.69 11.11
C THR A 33 0.71 8.79 10.03
N PRO A 34 -0.64 8.73 9.93
CA PRO A 34 -1.30 8.05 8.82
C PRO A 34 -0.80 8.53 7.45
N GLU A 35 -0.63 9.84 7.30
CA GLU A 35 -0.19 10.47 6.05
C GLU A 35 1.25 10.07 5.69
N ASP A 36 2.15 10.03 6.68
CA ASP A 36 3.54 9.62 6.47
C ASP A 36 3.62 8.15 6.03
N ALA A 37 2.86 7.27 6.67
CA ALA A 37 2.83 5.85 6.30
C ALA A 37 2.30 5.61 4.88
N VAL A 38 1.30 6.40 4.45
CA VAL A 38 0.77 6.33 3.08
C VAL A 38 1.74 6.93 2.07
N ALA A 39 2.44 8.00 2.41
CA ALA A 39 3.47 8.60 1.56
C ALA A 39 4.63 7.61 1.33
N ASP A 40 5.12 6.97 2.39
CA ASP A 40 6.16 5.94 2.30
C ASP A 40 5.70 4.73 1.47
N LEU A 41 4.44 4.29 1.65
CA LEU A 41 3.85 3.23 0.82
C LEU A 41 3.81 3.63 -0.66
N TYR A 42 3.51 4.89 -0.97
CA TYR A 42 3.48 5.38 -2.35
C TYR A 42 4.87 5.33 -3.00
N GLU A 43 5.92 5.69 -2.27
CA GLU A 43 7.31 5.55 -2.74
C GLU A 43 7.67 4.07 -2.96
N ALA A 44 7.34 3.20 -2.01
CA ALA A 44 7.61 1.76 -2.12
C ALA A 44 6.89 1.12 -3.32
N VAL A 45 5.62 1.46 -3.54
CA VAL A 45 4.86 1.01 -4.72
C VAL A 45 5.47 1.53 -6.01
N SER A 46 5.93 2.78 -6.03
CA SER A 46 6.56 3.37 -7.22
C SER A 46 7.82 2.61 -7.60
N LEU A 47 8.67 2.26 -6.63
CA LEU A 47 9.88 1.45 -6.86
C LEU A 47 9.54 0.06 -7.44
N VAL A 48 8.51 -0.59 -6.90
CA VAL A 48 8.06 -1.89 -7.42
C VAL A 48 7.56 -1.77 -8.86
N ILE A 49 6.82 -0.70 -9.18
CA ILE A 49 6.36 -0.44 -10.55
C ILE A 49 7.53 -0.15 -11.50
N GLU A 50 8.56 0.57 -11.04
CA GLU A 50 9.75 0.84 -11.84
C GLU A 50 10.54 -0.45 -12.13
N GLU A 51 10.65 -1.36 -11.16
CA GLU A 51 11.41 -2.61 -11.31
C GLU A 51 10.65 -3.69 -12.09
N PHE A 52 9.37 -3.89 -11.80
CA PHE A 52 8.58 -5.02 -12.31
C PHE A 52 7.48 -4.62 -13.31
N GLY A 53 7.28 -3.33 -13.53
CA GLY A 53 6.17 -2.79 -14.30
C GLY A 53 4.88 -2.66 -13.50
N VAL A 54 3.84 -2.07 -14.11
CA VAL A 54 2.55 -1.86 -13.45
C VAL A 54 1.89 -3.21 -13.17
N PRO A 55 1.57 -3.55 -11.91
CA PRO A 55 0.87 -4.79 -11.61
C PRO A 55 -0.51 -4.79 -12.28
N PRO A 56 -0.96 -5.93 -12.83
CA PRO A 56 -2.32 -6.05 -13.36
C PRO A 56 -3.29 -5.91 -12.19
N VAL A 57 -3.87 -4.72 -12.03
CA VAL A 57 -4.82 -4.42 -10.95
C VAL A 57 -6.07 -5.26 -11.14
N LEU A 58 -6.27 -6.24 -10.26
CA LEU A 58 -7.59 -6.78 -9.97
C LEU A 58 -8.18 -5.89 -8.87
N THR A 59 -8.99 -4.92 -9.26
CA THR A 59 -9.79 -4.16 -8.30
C THR A 59 -10.74 -5.14 -7.62
N ILE A 60 -10.38 -5.65 -6.43
CA ILE A 60 -11.34 -6.32 -5.57
C ILE A 60 -12.13 -5.20 -4.89
N VAL A 61 -13.32 -4.93 -5.43
CA VAL A 61 -14.33 -4.14 -4.73
C VAL A 61 -14.83 -5.03 -3.59
N GLN A 62 -14.41 -4.75 -2.36
CA GLN A 62 -14.98 -5.42 -1.19
C GLN A 62 -16.38 -4.84 -0.96
N ASP A 63 -17.41 -5.59 -1.35
CA ASP A 63 -18.79 -5.36 -0.90
C ASP A 63 -18.85 -5.77 0.57
N VAL A 64 -18.93 -4.79 1.47
CA VAL A 64 -19.22 -5.02 2.88
C VAL A 64 -20.75 -5.06 3.03
N ALA A 65 -21.28 -6.25 3.24
CA ALA A 65 -22.69 -6.51 3.58
C ALA A 65 -22.99 -6.22 5.06
#